data_AF-A0A8H6PWR5-F1
#
_entry.id   AF-A0A8H6PWR5-F1
#
_cell.length_a   1.000
_cell.length_b   1.000
_cell.length_c   1.000
_cell.angle_alpha   90.00
_cell.angle_beta   90.00
_cell.angle_gamma   90.00
#
_symmetry.space_group_name_H-M   'P 1'
#
loop_
_entity.id
_entity.type
_entity.pdbx_description
1 polymer ?
#
loop_
_entity_poly.entity_id
_entity_poly.type
_entity_poly.pdbx_seq_one_letter_code
_entity_poly.pdbx_strand_id
1 'polypeptide(L)'
;MVQQDPREVGHLLEALEVSSKKRREGKRNFTCKKSTFAVAGSDNISVDSWRFMDWDYKRSNLPTYARGLFTTKRKDGTPEIVVRGYDKFFNIDEVPTTKWQNIETNTRGPYELSVKENGCIIFISGLEDGSLLVCSKHSTGVRQDVNLSHAQAGENWVERHVASKGKSVKDLARELRRLNLTAVGELCDDSFEEHVLAYDPVAAGIYLHGLNFNVPQFATLPSSEVHKFADTWGFKKAKYLVYDDIHSVKKFLDHCAETGTWDGRETEGFVIRCQLSEGGGPYRDWFFKYKFEEPYLMYRQWRECTKAVIAGKFPNIRKHQKITEEYLHYARRQLSQNPKLGDLYKQNHGIISMREGFLKERGLKGSDIIAMEAGNRQKVTRDVILVPIASLGCGKTTLALALTKLFGWGHVQNDNIPKQKNKPKKFAFDIANVLADKPVVIADRNNHQRREREQLIEDILPGTPGARFVALHYVHEPKDVLLPSIREVTRKRVLERGDNHQTIRAGTKNSDEIIGIMEGFLNRFEGVNTEREPDSGFDNVIDLDVAAPSAAGSHVAGAR
;
A
#
# COMPACT_ATOMS: atom_id res chain seq x y z
N MET A 1 12.67 -7.76 -31.74
CA MET A 1 11.44 -7.41 -31.01
C MET A 1 11.12 -8.56 -30.07
N VAL A 2 10.78 -8.27 -28.81
CA VAL A 2 10.40 -9.29 -27.81
C VAL A 2 9.02 -9.84 -28.18
N GLN A 3 8.93 -11.13 -28.48
CA GLN A 3 7.68 -11.82 -28.84
C GLN A 3 7.22 -12.70 -27.67
N GLN A 4 5.92 -13.02 -27.65
CA GLN A 4 5.37 -13.96 -26.67
C GLN A 4 5.73 -15.40 -27.07
N ASP A 5 6.14 -16.23 -26.10
CA ASP A 5 6.15 -17.69 -26.27
C ASP A 5 4.81 -18.25 -25.77
N PRO A 6 3.97 -18.82 -26.67
CA PRO A 6 2.69 -19.40 -26.28
C PRO A 6 2.77 -20.46 -25.17
N ARG A 7 3.91 -21.17 -25.06
CA ARG A 7 4.13 -22.17 -24.01
C ARG A 7 4.29 -21.51 -22.64
N GLU A 8 5.08 -20.44 -22.56
CA GLU A 8 5.25 -19.69 -21.31
C GLU A 8 3.94 -19.01 -20.88
N VAL A 9 3.21 -18.42 -21.83
CA VAL A 9 1.90 -17.83 -21.56
C VAL A 9 0.90 -18.89 -21.11
N GLY A 10 0.90 -20.07 -21.75
CA GLY A 10 0.09 -21.22 -21.34
C GLY A 10 0.35 -21.65 -19.90
N HIS A 11 1.62 -21.83 -19.51
CA HIS A 11 2.00 -22.18 -18.14
C HIS A 11 1.58 -21.11 -17.12
N LEU A 12 1.75 -19.83 -17.46
CA LEU A 12 1.26 -18.73 -16.61
C LEU A 12 -0.25 -18.83 -16.40
N LEU A 13 -1.03 -19.02 -17.47
CA LEU A 13 -2.48 -19.13 -17.39
C LEU A 13 -2.93 -20.34 -16.59
N GLU A 14 -2.27 -21.49 -16.72
CA GLU A 14 -2.57 -22.67 -15.90
C GLU A 14 -2.39 -22.39 -14.40
N ALA A 15 -1.27 -21.75 -14.03
CA ALA A 15 -1.02 -21.35 -12.64
C ALA A 15 -2.07 -20.36 -12.12
N LEU A 16 -2.46 -19.38 -12.93
CA LEU A 16 -3.49 -18.40 -12.58
C LEU A 16 -4.87 -19.05 -12.44
N GLU A 17 -5.27 -19.90 -13.37
CA GLU A 17 -6.54 -20.64 -13.35
C GLU A 17 -6.65 -21.53 -12.11
N VAL A 18 -5.59 -22.28 -11.79
CA VAL A 18 -5.53 -23.12 -10.58
C VAL A 18 -5.72 -22.28 -9.32
N SER A 19 -5.12 -21.09 -9.24
CA SER A 19 -5.23 -20.19 -8.09
C SER A 19 -6.59 -19.49 -7.96
N SER A 20 -7.39 -19.45 -9.02
CA SER A 20 -8.70 -18.78 -9.04
C SER A 20 -9.87 -19.66 -8.58
N LYS A 21 -9.71 -20.99 -8.61
CA LYS A 21 -10.77 -21.96 -8.29
C LYS A 21 -11.03 -22.04 -6.79
N LYS A 22 -12.31 -21.89 -6.38
CA LYS A 22 -12.77 -21.85 -4.97
C LYS A 22 -12.60 -23.15 -4.16
N ARG A 23 -12.41 -24.32 -4.79
CA ARG A 23 -12.27 -25.61 -4.09
C ARG A 23 -10.97 -26.33 -4.47
N ARG A 24 -10.07 -26.50 -3.51
CA ARG A 24 -9.08 -27.58 -3.49
C ARG A 24 -8.79 -27.96 -2.04
N GLU A 25 -8.75 -29.25 -1.76
CA GLU A 25 -8.15 -29.82 -0.56
C GLU A 25 -6.63 -29.72 -0.73
N GLY A 26 -6.00 -28.82 0.05
CA GLY A 26 -4.56 -28.53 -0.02
C GLY A 26 -4.25 -27.07 0.34
N LYS A 27 -3.06 -26.81 0.90
CA LYS A 27 -2.61 -25.44 1.24
C LYS A 27 -2.49 -24.61 -0.05
N ARG A 28 -3.32 -23.56 -0.18
CA ARG A 28 -3.13 -22.55 -1.23
C ARG A 28 -1.95 -21.65 -0.89
N ASN A 29 -1.08 -21.41 -1.87
CA ASN A 29 0.06 -20.50 -1.69
C ASN A 29 -0.32 -19.02 -1.93
N PHE A 30 -1.31 -18.71 -2.78
CA PHE A 30 -1.82 -17.35 -3.02
C PHE A 30 -3.25 -17.39 -3.60
N THR A 31 -3.93 -16.24 -3.68
CA THR A 31 -5.27 -16.13 -4.30
C THR A 31 -5.27 -15.14 -5.46
N CYS A 32 -5.76 -15.56 -6.62
CA CYS A 32 -5.96 -14.68 -7.78
C CYS A 32 -7.44 -14.67 -8.20
N LYS A 33 -8.04 -13.49 -8.32
CA LYS A 33 -9.40 -13.32 -8.81
C LYS A 33 -9.38 -13.13 -10.33
N LYS A 34 -10.13 -13.97 -11.04
CA LYS A 34 -10.42 -13.85 -12.47
C LYS A 34 -11.70 -13.05 -12.70
N SER A 35 -11.73 -12.19 -13.72
CA SER A 35 -12.95 -11.51 -14.20
C SER A 35 -12.87 -11.35 -15.71
N THR A 36 -13.88 -11.85 -16.43
CA THR A 36 -13.94 -11.84 -17.90
C THR A 36 -14.76 -10.66 -18.40
N PHE A 37 -14.26 -9.98 -19.43
CA PHE A 37 -14.90 -8.82 -20.05
C PHE A 37 -14.99 -9.02 -21.56
N ALA A 38 -16.16 -8.78 -22.15
CA ALA A 38 -16.28 -8.67 -23.60
C ALA A 38 -15.71 -7.32 -24.06
N VAL A 39 -14.96 -7.31 -25.16
CA VAL A 39 -14.39 -6.07 -25.71
C VAL A 39 -15.34 -5.51 -26.76
N ALA A 40 -15.97 -4.38 -26.45
CA ALA A 40 -16.87 -3.70 -27.38
C ALA A 40 -16.12 -3.27 -28.65
N GLY A 41 -16.78 -3.39 -29.81
CA GLY A 41 -16.18 -3.04 -31.10
C GLY A 41 -15.18 -4.05 -31.66
N SER A 42 -14.92 -5.16 -30.95
CA SER A 42 -14.07 -6.26 -31.43
C SER A 42 -14.87 -7.38 -32.12
N ASP A 43 -14.16 -8.27 -32.82
CA ASP A 43 -14.70 -9.49 -33.42
C ASP A 43 -14.96 -10.58 -32.37
N ASN A 44 -15.91 -10.31 -31.46
CA ASN A 44 -16.31 -11.18 -30.34
C ASN A 44 -15.15 -11.59 -29.41
N ILE A 45 -14.14 -10.72 -29.25
CA ILE A 45 -13.01 -10.97 -28.36
C ILE A 45 -13.44 -10.71 -26.92
N SER A 46 -13.02 -11.60 -26.02
CA SER A 46 -13.13 -11.42 -24.57
C SER A 46 -11.75 -11.45 -23.93
N VAL A 47 -11.59 -10.71 -22.83
CA VAL A 47 -10.34 -10.63 -22.07
C VAL A 47 -10.58 -11.00 -20.62
N ASP A 48 -9.64 -11.75 -20.05
CA ASP A 48 -9.63 -12.16 -18.66
C ASP A 48 -8.68 -11.26 -17.87
N SER A 49 -9.22 -10.51 -16.89
CA SER A 49 -8.43 -9.74 -15.93
C SER A 49 -8.08 -10.60 -14.71
N TRP A 50 -6.80 -10.52 -14.31
CA TRP A 50 -6.24 -11.27 -13.20
C TRP A 50 -5.82 -10.32 -12.08
N ARG A 51 -6.37 -10.53 -10.88
CA ARG A 51 -6.12 -9.68 -9.71
C ARG A 51 -5.67 -10.50 -8.52
N PHE A 52 -4.43 -10.26 -8.09
CA PHE A 52 -3.92 -10.72 -6.80
C PHE A 52 -4.36 -9.80 -5.65
N MET A 53 -4.27 -10.30 -4.42
CA MET A 53 -4.38 -9.45 -3.24
C MET A 53 -3.06 -8.66 -3.06
N ASP A 54 -3.15 -7.40 -2.60
CA ASP A 54 -1.97 -6.51 -2.58
C ASP A 54 -0.81 -7.06 -1.69
N TRP A 55 -1.11 -7.86 -0.67
CA TRP A 55 -0.10 -8.52 0.17
C TRP A 55 0.55 -9.76 -0.47
N ASP A 56 -0.10 -10.41 -1.43
CA ASP A 56 0.44 -11.61 -2.07
C ASP A 56 1.70 -11.28 -2.89
N TYR A 57 1.82 -10.04 -3.39
CA TYR A 57 3.00 -9.55 -4.10
C TYR A 57 4.27 -9.46 -3.22
N LYS A 58 4.16 -9.62 -1.90
CA LYS A 58 5.33 -9.69 -1.00
C LYS A 58 5.93 -11.10 -0.92
N ARG A 59 5.26 -12.12 -1.49
CA ARG A 59 5.74 -13.51 -1.55
C ARG A 59 6.78 -13.66 -2.67
N SER A 60 7.59 -14.70 -2.63
CA SER A 60 8.67 -14.95 -3.61
C SER A 60 8.28 -15.87 -4.79
N ASN A 61 7.14 -16.55 -4.72
CA ASN A 61 6.77 -17.63 -5.65
C ASN A 61 5.47 -17.37 -6.44
N LEU A 62 5.16 -16.12 -6.76
CA LEU A 62 4.05 -15.82 -7.67
C LEU A 62 4.41 -16.20 -9.11
N PRO A 63 3.44 -16.68 -9.91
CA PRO A 63 3.68 -16.99 -11.33
C PRO A 63 3.96 -15.73 -12.17
N THR A 64 3.56 -14.56 -11.67
CA THR A 64 3.92 -13.24 -12.20
C THR A 64 3.66 -12.19 -11.11
N TYR A 65 4.40 -11.08 -11.16
CA TYR A 65 4.23 -9.93 -10.26
C TYR A 65 3.47 -8.77 -10.92
N ALA A 66 2.95 -8.99 -12.14
CA ALA A 66 2.21 -7.98 -12.87
C ALA A 66 0.97 -7.49 -12.09
N ARG A 67 0.81 -6.16 -12.01
CA ARG A 67 -0.33 -5.48 -11.42
C ARG A 67 -1.12 -4.78 -12.53
N GLY A 68 -2.19 -5.44 -12.97
CA GLY A 68 -2.92 -5.07 -14.18
C GLY A 68 -2.55 -6.03 -15.30
N LEU A 69 -3.07 -7.25 -15.25
CA LEU A 69 -2.78 -8.31 -16.20
C LEU A 69 -4.07 -8.72 -16.89
N PHE A 70 -4.10 -8.67 -18.21
CA PHE A 70 -5.22 -9.16 -19.01
C PHE A 70 -4.71 -10.11 -20.10
N THR A 71 -5.45 -11.20 -20.28
CA THR A 71 -5.12 -12.24 -21.26
C THR A 71 -6.32 -12.55 -22.14
N THR A 72 -6.08 -13.07 -23.33
CA THR A 72 -7.13 -13.54 -24.25
C THR A 72 -6.69 -14.84 -24.93
N LYS A 73 -7.55 -15.36 -25.81
CA LYS A 73 -7.23 -16.40 -26.77
C LYS A 73 -7.42 -15.86 -28.17
N ARG A 74 -6.44 -16.10 -29.02
CA ARG A 74 -6.51 -15.80 -30.45
C ARG A 74 -7.51 -16.72 -31.16
N LYS A 75 -7.87 -16.37 -32.40
CA LYS A 75 -8.75 -17.18 -33.27
C LYS A 75 -8.24 -18.61 -33.48
N ASP A 76 -6.93 -18.80 -33.48
CA ASP A 76 -6.29 -20.14 -33.59
C ASP A 76 -6.22 -20.90 -32.25
N GLY A 77 -6.76 -20.32 -31.17
CA GLY A 77 -6.76 -20.88 -29.82
C GLY A 77 -5.51 -20.56 -29.00
N THR A 78 -4.49 -19.91 -29.59
CA THR A 78 -3.24 -19.56 -28.90
C THR A 78 -3.50 -18.58 -27.76
N PRO A 79 -3.03 -18.85 -26.53
CA PRO A 79 -3.15 -17.92 -25.43
C PRO A 79 -2.23 -16.71 -25.62
N GLU A 80 -2.71 -15.52 -25.24
CA GLU A 80 -1.99 -14.26 -25.42
C GLU A 80 -2.15 -13.35 -24.20
N ILE A 81 -1.07 -12.68 -23.78
CA ILE A 81 -1.13 -11.54 -22.86
C ILE A 81 -1.44 -10.31 -23.71
N VAL A 82 -2.56 -9.64 -23.41
CA VAL A 82 -2.96 -8.43 -24.14
C VAL A 82 -2.74 -7.17 -23.34
N VAL A 83 -2.69 -7.23 -22.01
CA VAL A 83 -2.27 -6.12 -21.17
C VAL A 83 -1.34 -6.61 -20.08
N ARG A 84 -0.20 -5.94 -19.94
CA ARG A 84 0.81 -6.20 -18.91
C ARG A 84 1.23 -4.89 -18.24
N GLY A 85 0.59 -4.56 -17.12
CA GLY A 85 0.97 -3.46 -16.24
C GLY A 85 2.34 -3.71 -15.58
N TYR A 86 2.86 -2.77 -14.79
CA TYR A 86 4.14 -2.98 -14.10
C TYR A 86 4.09 -4.12 -13.10
N ASP A 87 5.26 -4.60 -12.68
CA ASP A 87 5.31 -5.36 -11.42
C ASP A 87 4.84 -4.49 -10.26
N LYS A 88 4.23 -5.10 -9.24
CA LYS A 88 3.91 -4.39 -8.01
C LYS A 88 5.21 -3.90 -7.37
N PHE A 89 5.37 -2.58 -7.30
CA PHE A 89 6.47 -1.93 -6.59
C PHE A 89 6.02 -1.27 -5.29
N PHE A 90 6.96 -1.18 -4.37
CA PHE A 90 6.74 -0.81 -2.97
C PHE A 90 7.45 0.50 -2.63
N ASN A 91 6.96 1.17 -1.59
CA ASN A 91 7.61 2.38 -1.07
C ASN A 91 8.95 2.01 -0.43
N ILE A 92 9.84 2.99 -0.30
CA ILE A 92 11.00 2.89 0.59
C ILE A 92 10.55 2.34 1.95
N ASP A 93 11.34 1.41 2.50
CA ASP A 93 11.16 0.72 3.78
C ASP A 93 9.88 -0.15 3.94
N GLU A 94 9.06 -0.30 2.89
CA GLU A 94 7.81 -1.10 2.94
C GLU A 94 8.05 -2.63 2.86
N VAL A 95 9.14 -3.06 2.23
CA VAL A 95 9.56 -4.47 2.08
C VAL A 95 11.08 -4.59 2.18
N PRO A 96 11.65 -5.77 2.48
CA PRO A 96 13.10 -5.92 2.61
C PRO A 96 13.89 -5.36 1.42
N THR A 97 13.45 -5.60 0.19
CA THR A 97 14.14 -5.13 -1.03
C THR A 97 14.12 -3.61 -1.21
N THR A 98 13.20 -2.88 -0.57
CA THR A 98 13.12 -1.41 -0.64
C THR A 98 13.74 -0.68 0.55
N LYS A 99 14.47 -1.40 1.43
CA LYS A 99 15.34 -0.76 2.43
C LYS A 99 16.55 -0.14 1.73
N TRP A 100 16.95 1.07 2.13
CA TRP A 100 18.06 1.80 1.50
C TRP A 100 19.33 0.96 1.32
N GLN A 101 19.80 0.29 2.38
CA GLN A 101 20.96 -0.58 2.31
C GLN A 101 20.85 -1.66 1.22
N ASN A 102 19.66 -2.24 1.05
CA ASN A 102 19.42 -3.27 0.04
C ASN A 102 19.32 -2.68 -1.36
N ILE A 103 18.77 -1.47 -1.52
CA ILE A 103 18.77 -0.76 -2.80
C ILE A 103 20.21 -0.44 -3.20
N GLU A 104 21.01 0.11 -2.29
CA GLU A 104 22.41 0.47 -2.52
C GLU A 104 23.26 -0.75 -2.91
N THR A 105 23.01 -1.90 -2.28
CA THR A 105 23.81 -3.11 -2.50
C THR A 105 23.40 -3.88 -3.77
N ASN A 106 22.10 -3.95 -4.06
CA ASN A 106 21.57 -4.91 -5.04
C ASN A 106 21.08 -4.28 -6.34
N THR A 107 21.04 -2.95 -6.44
CA THR A 107 20.57 -2.26 -7.64
C THR A 107 21.69 -1.57 -8.39
N ARG A 108 21.46 -1.29 -9.67
CA ARG A 108 22.33 -0.44 -10.48
C ARG A 108 21.53 0.53 -11.34
N GLY A 109 22.17 1.66 -11.62
CA GLY A 109 21.66 2.66 -12.54
C GLY A 109 21.88 2.30 -14.02
N PRO A 110 21.56 3.24 -14.94
CA PRO A 110 21.03 4.56 -14.63
C PRO A 110 19.67 4.50 -13.94
N TYR A 111 19.46 5.34 -12.94
CA TYR A 111 18.23 5.46 -12.16
C TYR A 111 17.34 6.51 -12.81
N GLU A 112 16.20 6.08 -13.38
CA GLU A 112 15.22 6.99 -13.97
C GLU A 112 14.16 7.37 -12.93
N LEU A 113 14.06 8.65 -12.58
CA LEU A 113 13.12 9.17 -11.60
C LEU A 113 11.98 9.85 -12.34
N SER A 114 10.86 9.14 -12.53
CA SER A 114 9.66 9.71 -13.12
C SER A 114 8.72 10.27 -12.06
N VAL A 115 8.17 11.47 -12.31
CA VAL A 115 7.14 12.06 -11.45
C VAL A 115 5.99 11.09 -11.30
N LYS A 116 5.54 10.90 -10.05
CA LYS A 116 4.36 10.12 -9.77
C LYS A 116 3.13 11.01 -9.93
N GLU A 117 2.62 11.08 -11.16
CA GLU A 117 1.32 11.71 -11.47
C GLU A 117 0.21 11.14 -10.58
N ASN A 118 -0.83 11.93 -10.36
CA ASN A 118 -1.87 11.68 -9.36
C ASN A 118 -3.24 11.59 -10.02
N GLY A 119 -3.51 10.45 -10.66
CA GLY A 119 -4.77 10.19 -11.32
C GLY A 119 -5.16 8.72 -11.21
N CYS A 120 -5.66 8.16 -12.31
CA CYS A 120 -5.94 6.75 -12.41
C CYS A 120 -5.17 6.08 -13.55
N ILE A 121 -4.62 4.89 -13.28
CA ILE A 121 -3.83 4.16 -14.26
C ILE A 121 -4.71 3.63 -15.40
N ILE A 122 -4.26 3.87 -16.63
CA ILE A 122 -4.83 3.39 -17.88
C ILE A 122 -3.80 2.54 -18.62
N PHE A 123 -4.23 1.36 -19.05
CA PHE A 123 -3.48 0.48 -19.92
C PHE A 123 -4.09 0.50 -21.32
N ILE A 124 -3.24 0.56 -22.35
CA ILE A 124 -3.65 0.64 -23.74
C ILE A 124 -2.85 -0.39 -24.54
N SER A 125 -3.53 -1.21 -25.32
CA SER A 125 -2.90 -2.21 -26.20
C SER A 125 -3.74 -2.48 -27.44
N GLY A 126 -3.21 -3.29 -28.37
CA GLY A 126 -3.91 -3.69 -29.58
C GLY A 126 -4.23 -5.18 -29.62
N LEU A 127 -5.46 -5.50 -30.04
CA LEU A 127 -5.95 -6.87 -30.24
C LEU A 127 -5.69 -7.36 -31.67
N GLU A 128 -5.88 -8.66 -31.90
CA GLU A 128 -5.52 -9.29 -33.16
C GLU A 128 -6.36 -8.87 -34.37
N ASP A 129 -7.59 -8.44 -34.14
CA ASP A 129 -8.49 -7.88 -35.16
C ASP A 129 -8.19 -6.39 -35.45
N GLY A 130 -7.22 -5.80 -34.75
CA GLY A 130 -6.86 -4.39 -34.85
C GLY A 130 -7.70 -3.47 -33.94
N SER A 131 -8.54 -4.03 -33.07
CA SER A 131 -9.27 -3.27 -32.05
C SER A 131 -8.30 -2.73 -30.98
N LEU A 132 -8.57 -1.51 -30.51
CA LEU A 132 -7.86 -0.95 -29.37
C LEU A 132 -8.48 -1.49 -28.08
N LEU A 133 -7.65 -1.97 -27.16
CA LEU A 133 -8.07 -2.33 -25.82
C LEU A 133 -7.60 -1.25 -24.84
N VAL A 134 -8.55 -0.62 -24.15
CA VAL A 134 -8.28 0.31 -23.05
C VAL A 134 -8.81 -0.27 -21.74
N CYS A 135 -7.93 -0.38 -20.75
CA CYS A 135 -8.26 -0.93 -19.44
C CYS A 135 -7.91 0.08 -18.34
N SER A 136 -8.79 0.18 -17.35
CA SER A 136 -8.37 0.60 -16.02
C SER A 136 -7.56 -0.53 -15.35
N LYS A 137 -7.10 -0.30 -14.12
CA LYS A 137 -6.34 -1.29 -13.35
C LYS A 137 -6.93 -2.73 -13.36
N HIS A 138 -8.22 -2.81 -13.04
CA HIS A 138 -9.09 -3.99 -12.80
C HIS A 138 -10.06 -4.42 -13.91
N SER A 139 -10.33 -3.55 -14.88
CA SER A 139 -11.56 -3.63 -15.66
C SER A 139 -11.45 -2.86 -16.98
N THR A 140 -12.22 -3.27 -17.97
CA THR A 140 -12.41 -2.58 -19.26
C THR A 140 -13.89 -2.45 -19.58
N GLY A 141 -14.23 -1.55 -20.51
CA GLY A 141 -15.57 -1.35 -21.03
C GLY A 141 -16.55 -0.65 -20.07
N VAL A 142 -17.84 -0.74 -20.42
CA VAL A 142 -18.96 -0.16 -19.68
C VAL A 142 -19.18 -0.94 -18.38
N ARG A 143 -19.48 -0.20 -17.31
CA ARG A 143 -19.86 -0.77 -16.02
C ARG A 143 -21.26 -0.32 -15.64
N GLN A 144 -22.07 -1.23 -15.10
CA GLN A 144 -23.45 -0.92 -14.71
C GLN A 144 -23.53 -0.04 -13.45
N ASP A 145 -22.46 0.01 -12.64
CA ASP A 145 -22.43 0.70 -11.35
C ASP A 145 -21.91 2.14 -11.41
N VAL A 146 -21.49 2.64 -12.57
CA VAL A 146 -20.96 3.99 -12.75
C VAL A 146 -21.41 4.58 -14.10
N ASN A 147 -21.59 5.90 -14.15
CA ASN A 147 -22.01 6.59 -15.39
C ASN A 147 -20.93 6.53 -16.49
N LEU A 148 -19.66 6.71 -16.12
CA LEU A 148 -18.51 6.62 -17.01
C LEU A 148 -17.42 5.84 -16.29
N SER A 149 -17.02 4.70 -16.86
CA SER A 149 -15.92 3.93 -16.27
C SER A 149 -14.57 4.62 -16.55
N HIS A 150 -13.57 4.39 -15.69
CA HIS A 150 -12.21 4.90 -15.94
C HIS A 150 -11.64 4.43 -17.28
N ALA A 151 -11.99 3.21 -17.71
CA ALA A 151 -11.55 2.69 -19.00
C ALA A 151 -12.15 3.49 -20.16
N GLN A 152 -13.44 3.85 -20.09
CA GLN A 152 -14.11 4.67 -21.10
C GLN A 152 -13.61 6.12 -21.09
N ALA A 153 -13.38 6.71 -19.92
CA ALA A 153 -12.74 8.02 -19.82
C ALA A 153 -11.33 8.01 -20.45
N GLY A 154 -10.56 6.95 -20.19
CA GLY A 154 -9.28 6.70 -20.85
C GLY A 154 -9.41 6.60 -22.36
N GLU A 155 -10.38 5.83 -22.87
CA GLU A 155 -10.63 5.66 -24.30
C GLU A 155 -10.94 6.98 -25.01
N ASN A 156 -11.84 7.79 -24.43
CA ASN A 156 -12.16 9.13 -24.92
C ASN A 156 -10.92 10.03 -24.99
N TRP A 157 -10.02 9.94 -24.00
CA TRP A 157 -8.77 10.69 -24.01
C TRP A 157 -7.77 10.15 -25.02
N VAL A 158 -7.67 8.84 -25.21
CA VAL A 158 -6.82 8.24 -26.26
C VAL A 158 -7.25 8.77 -27.63
N GLU A 159 -8.55 8.79 -27.92
CA GLU A 159 -9.07 9.32 -29.18
C GLU A 159 -8.64 10.79 -29.41
N ARG A 160 -8.77 11.64 -28.39
CA ARG A 160 -8.32 13.05 -28.45
C ARG A 160 -6.81 13.16 -28.70
N HIS A 161 -5.99 12.37 -28.00
CA HIS A 161 -4.53 12.39 -28.17
C HIS A 161 -4.12 11.99 -29.58
N VAL A 162 -4.62 10.87 -30.10
CA VAL A 162 -4.22 10.39 -31.44
C VAL A 162 -4.75 11.30 -32.56
N ALA A 163 -5.97 11.83 -32.42
CA ALA A 163 -6.56 12.77 -33.36
C ALA A 163 -5.74 14.07 -33.44
N SER A 164 -5.15 14.53 -32.33
CA SER A 164 -4.26 15.71 -32.31
C SER A 164 -3.00 15.55 -33.18
N LYS A 165 -2.65 14.32 -33.53
CA LYS A 165 -1.52 13.96 -34.41
C LYS A 165 -1.98 13.52 -35.81
N GLY A 166 -3.27 13.66 -36.13
CA GLY A 166 -3.84 13.20 -37.40
C GLY A 166 -3.80 11.68 -37.57
N LYS A 167 -3.82 10.92 -36.47
CA LYS A 167 -3.77 9.45 -36.45
C LYS A 167 -5.08 8.88 -35.91
N SER A 168 -5.37 7.62 -36.24
CA SER A 168 -6.53 6.91 -35.72
C SER A 168 -6.20 6.01 -34.54
N VAL A 169 -7.21 5.68 -33.73
CA VAL A 169 -7.11 4.67 -32.66
C VAL A 169 -6.70 3.29 -33.20
N LYS A 170 -7.11 2.97 -34.44
CA LYS A 170 -6.75 1.72 -35.13
C LYS A 170 -5.26 1.67 -35.49
N ASP A 171 -4.66 2.80 -35.82
CA ASP A 171 -3.22 2.88 -36.06
C ASP A 171 -2.42 2.66 -34.77
N LEU A 172 -2.90 3.24 -33.66
CA LEU A 172 -2.29 3.03 -32.34
C LEU A 172 -2.36 1.56 -31.93
N ALA A 173 -3.53 0.93 -32.07
CA ALA A 173 -3.73 -0.48 -31.77
C ALA A 173 -2.77 -1.37 -32.60
N ARG A 174 -2.69 -1.11 -33.92
CA ARG A 174 -1.79 -1.85 -34.81
C ARG A 174 -0.32 -1.70 -34.39
N GLU A 175 0.10 -0.50 -34.00
CA GLU A 175 1.49 -0.26 -33.60
C GLU A 175 1.84 -0.90 -32.25
N LEU A 176 0.97 -0.76 -31.24
CA LEU A 176 1.16 -1.41 -29.94
C LEU A 176 1.22 -2.94 -30.08
N ARG A 177 0.35 -3.52 -30.93
CA ARG A 177 0.39 -4.95 -31.23
C ARG A 177 1.67 -5.34 -31.96
N ARG A 178 2.07 -4.60 -33.00
CA ARG A 178 3.30 -4.87 -33.78
C ARG A 178 4.54 -4.90 -32.88
N LEU A 179 4.59 -4.01 -31.89
CA LEU A 179 5.69 -3.90 -30.93
C LEU A 179 5.56 -4.88 -29.74
N ASN A 180 4.42 -5.57 -29.60
CA ASN A 180 4.07 -6.40 -28.45
C ASN A 180 4.11 -5.63 -27.11
N LEU A 181 3.52 -4.44 -27.10
CA LEU A 181 3.56 -3.51 -25.97
C LEU A 181 2.18 -3.22 -25.38
N THR A 182 2.18 -2.97 -24.06
CA THR A 182 1.14 -2.22 -23.35
C THR A 182 1.68 -0.81 -23.08
N ALA A 183 0.99 0.21 -23.59
CA ALA A 183 1.18 1.58 -23.14
C ALA A 183 0.52 1.77 -21.77
N VAL A 184 1.26 2.36 -20.84
CA VAL A 184 0.83 2.62 -19.46
C VAL A 184 0.90 4.12 -19.21
N GLY A 185 -0.24 4.71 -18.85
CA GLY A 185 -0.31 6.12 -18.51
C GLY A 185 -1.25 6.39 -17.33
N GLU A 186 -1.13 7.59 -16.79
CA GLU A 186 -2.00 8.07 -15.72
C GLU A 186 -2.98 9.07 -16.31
N LEU A 187 -4.27 8.78 -16.26
CA LEU A 187 -5.32 9.72 -16.62
C LEU A 187 -5.53 10.70 -15.48
N CYS A 188 -5.23 11.97 -15.75
CA CYS A 188 -5.38 13.08 -14.82
C CYS A 188 -6.34 14.10 -15.44
N ASP A 189 -7.54 14.24 -14.88
CA ASP A 189 -8.60 15.11 -15.42
C ASP A 189 -9.63 15.39 -14.31
N ASP A 190 -9.55 16.57 -13.69
CA ASP A 190 -10.43 16.99 -12.59
C ASP A 190 -11.91 17.10 -13.02
N SER A 191 -12.17 17.25 -14.33
CA SER A 191 -13.54 17.24 -14.86
C SER A 191 -14.17 15.84 -14.88
N PHE A 192 -13.33 14.81 -14.87
CA PHE A 192 -13.75 13.41 -14.75
C PHE A 192 -13.72 12.94 -13.29
N GLU A 193 -12.60 13.11 -12.60
CA GLU A 193 -12.43 12.69 -11.20
C GLU A 193 -11.28 13.49 -10.54
N GLU A 194 -11.57 14.25 -9.47
CA GLU A 194 -10.51 14.92 -8.71
C GLU A 194 -9.80 13.93 -7.77
N HIS A 195 -8.46 14.00 -7.76
CA HIS A 195 -7.65 13.23 -6.83
C HIS A 195 -7.15 14.10 -5.66
N VAL A 196 -5.84 14.28 -5.53
CA VAL A 196 -5.19 15.11 -4.50
C VAL A 196 -4.53 16.32 -5.16
N LEU A 197 -3.85 16.13 -6.29
CA LEU A 197 -3.27 17.23 -7.06
C LEU A 197 -4.28 17.74 -8.08
N ALA A 198 -4.23 19.05 -8.34
CA ALA A 198 -5.09 19.70 -9.32
C ALA A 198 -4.53 19.55 -10.73
N TYR A 199 -5.41 19.26 -11.68
CA TYR A 199 -5.11 19.22 -13.10
C TYR A 199 -6.12 20.10 -13.85
N ASP A 200 -5.65 21.30 -14.22
CA ASP A 200 -6.44 22.23 -15.03
C ASP A 200 -6.78 21.64 -16.42
N PRO A 201 -7.75 22.21 -17.16
CA PRO A 201 -8.16 21.68 -18.46
C PRO A 201 -7.04 21.58 -19.51
N VAL A 202 -5.95 22.37 -19.39
CA VAL A 202 -4.80 22.33 -20.31
C VAL A 202 -3.86 21.18 -19.91
N ALA A 203 -3.70 20.94 -18.62
CA ALA A 203 -2.94 19.84 -18.06
C ALA A 203 -3.67 18.50 -18.21
N ALA A 204 -5.01 18.50 -18.29
CA ALA A 204 -5.80 17.29 -18.37
C ALA A 204 -5.39 16.37 -19.53
N GLY A 205 -5.37 15.06 -19.27
CA GLY A 205 -5.04 14.04 -20.26
C GLY A 205 -4.37 12.81 -19.67
N ILE A 206 -3.83 11.98 -20.56
CA ILE A 206 -3.11 10.75 -20.20
C ILE A 206 -1.62 11.06 -20.25
N TYR A 207 -0.99 11.02 -19.08
CA TYR A 207 0.44 11.15 -18.90
C TYR A 207 1.09 9.78 -19.09
N LEU A 208 1.66 9.55 -20.27
CA LEU A 208 2.31 8.30 -20.57
C LEU A 208 3.61 8.18 -19.76
N HIS A 209 3.71 7.08 -19.02
CA HIS A 209 4.87 6.79 -18.20
C HIS A 209 5.42 5.39 -18.43
N GLY A 210 4.83 4.53 -19.25
CA GLY A 210 5.40 3.20 -19.52
C GLY A 210 5.04 2.60 -20.86
N LEU A 211 5.92 1.71 -21.30
CA LEU A 211 5.70 0.80 -22.41
C LEU A 211 6.26 -0.55 -21.99
N ASN A 212 5.37 -1.46 -21.57
CA ASN A 212 5.75 -2.77 -21.07
C ASN A 212 5.57 -3.82 -22.15
N PHE A 213 6.48 -4.79 -22.24
CA PHE A 213 6.28 -5.93 -23.12
C PHE A 213 5.18 -6.84 -22.58
N ASN A 214 4.33 -7.36 -23.47
CA ASN A 214 3.26 -8.28 -23.10
C ASN A 214 3.81 -9.71 -22.94
N VAL A 215 4.74 -9.91 -22.01
CA VAL A 215 5.34 -11.21 -21.68
C VAL A 215 5.20 -11.47 -20.17
N PRO A 216 5.32 -12.73 -19.70
CA PRO A 216 5.16 -13.07 -18.29
C PRO A 216 6.12 -12.30 -17.37
N GLN A 217 7.39 -12.20 -17.77
CA GLN A 217 8.45 -11.51 -17.05
C GLN A 217 8.30 -9.98 -17.21
N PHE A 218 8.81 -9.21 -16.25
CA PHE A 218 8.79 -7.76 -16.37
C PHE A 218 9.92 -7.29 -17.26
N ALA A 219 9.56 -6.60 -18.34
CA ALA A 219 10.46 -5.86 -19.19
C ALA A 219 9.75 -4.60 -19.67
N THR A 220 10.43 -3.45 -19.60
CA THR A 220 9.86 -2.15 -19.95
C THR A 220 10.84 -1.34 -20.78
N LEU A 221 10.34 -0.48 -21.66
CA LEU A 221 11.19 0.44 -22.42
C LEU A 221 11.67 1.59 -21.51
N PRO A 222 12.89 2.13 -21.76
CA PRO A 222 13.40 3.27 -21.00
C PRO A 222 12.53 4.52 -21.21
N SER A 223 12.56 5.44 -20.26
CA SER A 223 11.67 6.62 -20.26
C SER A 223 11.85 7.51 -21.49
N SER A 224 13.03 7.49 -22.12
CA SER A 224 13.29 8.20 -23.38
C SER A 224 12.45 7.66 -24.56
N GLU A 225 12.30 6.34 -24.67
CA GLU A 225 11.45 5.72 -25.70
C GLU A 225 9.96 5.92 -25.39
N VAL A 226 9.59 5.94 -24.10
CA VAL A 226 8.23 6.31 -23.67
C VAL A 226 7.90 7.75 -24.12
N HIS A 227 8.82 8.70 -23.93
CA HIS A 227 8.63 10.09 -24.36
C HIS A 227 8.52 10.21 -25.88
N LYS A 228 9.37 9.51 -26.65
CA LYS A 228 9.26 9.47 -28.12
C LYS A 228 7.90 8.93 -28.58
N PHE A 229 7.41 7.88 -27.93
CA PHE A 229 6.10 7.32 -28.21
C PHE A 229 4.99 8.31 -27.86
N ALA A 230 5.08 8.98 -26.72
CA ALA A 230 4.13 10.02 -26.32
C ALA A 230 4.06 11.16 -27.35
N ASP A 231 5.22 11.70 -27.78
CA ASP A 231 5.28 12.76 -28.79
C ASP A 231 4.69 12.31 -30.15
N THR A 232 4.90 11.04 -30.50
CA THR A 232 4.43 10.42 -31.74
C THR A 232 2.91 10.23 -31.76
N TRP A 233 2.29 9.94 -30.61
CA TRP A 233 0.86 9.61 -30.49
C TRP A 233 0.02 10.66 -29.77
N GLY A 234 0.64 11.77 -29.34
CA GLY A 234 -0.06 12.92 -28.76
C GLY A 234 -0.27 12.88 -27.26
N PHE A 235 0.21 11.84 -26.57
CA PHE A 235 0.08 11.73 -25.11
C PHE A 235 0.88 12.81 -24.37
N LYS A 236 0.45 13.12 -23.14
CA LYS A 236 1.24 13.96 -22.22
C LYS A 236 2.46 13.16 -21.74
N LYS A 237 3.54 13.85 -21.41
CA LYS A 237 4.80 13.23 -20.94
C LYS A 237 4.92 13.37 -19.43
N ALA A 238 4.99 12.25 -18.72
CA ALA A 238 5.43 12.27 -17.33
C ALA A 238 6.91 12.67 -17.28
N LYS A 239 7.23 13.80 -16.66
CA LYS A 239 8.60 14.29 -16.58
C LYS A 239 9.48 13.30 -15.81
N TYR A 240 10.74 13.17 -16.22
CA TYR A 240 11.70 12.33 -15.53
C TYR A 240 13.10 12.94 -15.54
N LEU A 241 13.93 12.48 -14.60
CA LEU A 241 15.36 12.75 -14.50
C LEU A 241 16.13 11.43 -14.52
N VAL A 242 17.43 11.50 -14.79
CA VAL A 242 18.32 10.34 -14.74
C VAL A 242 19.52 10.67 -13.87
N TYR A 243 19.86 9.77 -12.95
CA TYR A 243 21.09 9.80 -12.16
C TYR A 243 21.83 8.48 -12.34
N ASP A 244 23.15 8.52 -12.42
CA ASP A 244 23.95 7.31 -12.57
C ASP A 244 24.13 6.55 -11.24
N ASP A 245 24.06 7.25 -10.11
CA ASP A 245 24.32 6.70 -8.78
C ASP A 245 23.15 6.91 -7.79
N ILE A 246 22.98 5.94 -6.89
CA ILE A 246 21.88 5.92 -5.91
C ILE A 246 22.01 7.00 -4.82
N HIS A 247 23.21 7.51 -4.55
CA HIS A 247 23.40 8.53 -3.51
C HIS A 247 22.87 9.88 -3.99
N SER A 248 23.11 10.23 -5.25
CA SER A 248 22.52 11.40 -5.91
C SER A 248 21.00 11.30 -5.95
N VAL A 249 20.46 10.11 -6.25
CA VAL A 249 19.01 9.85 -6.17
C VAL A 249 18.46 10.12 -4.77
N LYS A 250 19.08 9.55 -3.74
CA LYS A 250 18.64 9.73 -2.35
C LYS A 250 18.68 11.20 -1.94
N LYS A 251 19.78 11.90 -2.22
CA LYS A 251 19.93 13.33 -1.92
C LYS A 251 18.87 14.18 -2.61
N PHE A 252 18.58 13.89 -3.88
CA PHE A 252 17.54 14.57 -4.64
C PHE A 252 16.14 14.35 -4.04
N LEU A 253 15.81 13.11 -3.71
CA LEU A 253 14.52 12.75 -3.12
C LEU A 253 14.31 13.37 -1.74
N ASP A 254 15.34 13.32 -0.88
CA ASP A 254 15.31 13.92 0.46
C ASP A 254 15.08 15.44 0.37
N HIS A 255 15.72 16.14 -0.58
CA HIS A 255 15.49 17.58 -0.80
C HIS A 255 14.06 17.89 -1.29
N CYS A 256 13.55 17.12 -2.26
CA CYS A 256 12.18 17.34 -2.74
C CYS A 256 11.13 17.06 -1.65
N ALA A 257 11.42 16.12 -0.73
CA ALA A 257 10.54 15.78 0.39
C ALA A 257 10.39 16.90 1.42
N GLU A 258 11.34 17.84 1.53
CA GLU A 258 11.26 18.99 2.43
C GLU A 258 10.10 19.93 2.07
N THR A 259 9.79 20.04 0.78
CA THR A 259 8.76 20.97 0.27
C THR A 259 7.55 20.28 -0.35
N GLY A 260 7.69 19.00 -0.74
CA GLY A 260 6.69 18.30 -1.54
C GLY A 260 6.63 18.77 -2.99
N THR A 261 7.59 19.58 -3.45
CA THR A 261 7.55 20.20 -4.78
C THR A 261 8.76 19.83 -5.62
N TRP A 262 8.54 19.78 -6.94
CA TRP A 262 9.61 19.66 -7.93
C TRP A 262 9.25 20.44 -9.19
N ASP A 263 10.22 21.19 -9.74
CA ASP A 263 10.07 22.00 -10.94
C ASP A 263 8.85 22.95 -10.90
N GLY A 264 8.67 23.60 -9.74
CA GLY A 264 7.58 24.55 -9.49
C GLY A 264 6.18 23.92 -9.37
N ARG A 265 6.07 22.59 -9.31
CA ARG A 265 4.79 21.88 -9.14
C ARG A 265 4.80 21.00 -7.89
N GLU A 266 3.64 20.89 -7.26
CA GLU A 266 3.40 19.87 -6.24
C GLU A 266 3.48 18.47 -6.85
N THR A 267 4.03 17.50 -6.13
CA THR A 267 4.10 16.10 -6.56
C THR A 267 3.93 15.13 -5.40
N GLU A 268 3.20 14.02 -5.58
CA GLU A 268 3.07 12.98 -4.55
C GLU A 268 4.40 12.23 -4.31
N GLY A 269 5.39 12.42 -5.19
CA GLY A 269 6.71 11.82 -5.11
C GLY A 269 7.17 11.26 -6.46
N PHE A 270 8.08 10.29 -6.40
CA PHE A 270 8.72 9.73 -7.59
C PHE A 270 8.59 8.21 -7.65
N VAL A 271 8.50 7.69 -8.88
CA VAL A 271 8.75 6.28 -9.18
C VAL A 271 10.15 6.19 -9.77
N ILE A 272 10.99 5.40 -9.14
CA ILE A 272 12.39 5.20 -9.50
C ILE A 272 12.53 3.86 -10.20
N ARG A 273 13.10 3.88 -11.40
CA ARG A 273 13.34 2.71 -12.25
C ARG A 273 14.83 2.44 -12.26
N CYS A 274 15.19 1.19 -12.05
CA CYS A 274 16.56 0.72 -12.13
C CYS A 274 16.56 -0.77 -12.43
N GLN A 275 17.71 -1.40 -12.27
CA GLN A 275 17.82 -2.85 -12.36
C GLN A 275 18.22 -3.43 -11.01
N LEU A 276 17.60 -4.55 -10.63
CA LEU A 276 17.89 -5.30 -9.40
C LEU A 276 18.51 -6.65 -9.75
N SER A 277 19.53 -7.06 -8.99
CA SER A 277 20.06 -8.43 -8.97
C SER A 277 19.90 -8.99 -7.56
N GLU A 278 19.19 -10.11 -7.41
CA GLU A 278 19.08 -10.81 -6.12
C GLU A 278 20.07 -11.98 -6.09
N GLY A 279 20.91 -12.05 -5.05
CA GLY A 279 21.81 -13.18 -4.84
C GLY A 279 22.85 -13.40 -5.95
N GLY A 280 23.23 -12.34 -6.69
CA GLY A 280 24.16 -12.43 -7.82
C GLY A 280 23.53 -12.96 -9.11
N GLY A 281 22.20 -13.06 -9.19
CA GLY A 281 21.49 -13.43 -10.41
C GLY A 281 21.53 -12.35 -11.51
N PRO A 282 20.88 -12.60 -12.67
CA PRO A 282 20.80 -11.61 -13.74
C PRO A 282 20.02 -10.37 -13.28
N TYR A 283 20.44 -9.21 -13.79
CA TYR A 283 19.74 -7.96 -13.57
C TYR A 283 18.40 -7.95 -14.33
N ARG A 284 17.35 -7.51 -13.64
CA ARG A 284 16.01 -7.33 -14.20
C ARG A 284 15.47 -5.94 -13.88
N ASP A 285 14.58 -5.44 -14.73
CA ASP A 285 13.89 -4.17 -14.48
C ASP A 285 13.19 -4.23 -13.13
N TRP A 286 13.41 -3.21 -12.31
CA TRP A 286 12.88 -3.17 -10.96
C TRP A 286 12.61 -1.74 -10.53
N PHE A 287 11.43 -1.52 -9.96
CA PHE A 287 10.97 -0.21 -9.57
C PHE A 287 10.80 -0.16 -8.05
N PHE A 288 11.02 1.02 -7.49
CA PHE A 288 10.54 1.40 -6.17
C PHE A 288 9.94 2.81 -6.22
N LYS A 289 9.22 3.20 -5.18
CA LYS A 289 8.63 4.55 -5.10
C LYS A 289 9.09 5.26 -3.85
N TYR A 290 9.24 6.57 -3.94
CA TYR A 290 9.49 7.46 -2.83
C TYR A 290 8.34 8.47 -2.81
N LYS A 291 7.45 8.34 -1.83
CA LYS A 291 6.31 9.24 -1.66
C LYS A 291 6.63 10.35 -0.68
N PHE A 292 6.24 11.57 -1.00
CA PHE A 292 6.23 12.66 -0.03
C PHE A 292 5.04 12.47 0.89
N GLU A 293 5.31 12.45 2.19
CA GLU A 293 4.27 12.20 3.18
C GLU A 293 3.37 13.42 3.32
N GLU A 294 3.95 14.61 3.48
CA GLU A 294 3.23 15.86 3.68
C GLU A 294 3.43 16.86 2.53
N PRO A 295 2.44 17.73 2.23
CA PRO A 295 1.12 17.87 2.89
C PRO A 295 0.05 16.87 2.36
N TYR A 296 0.45 15.90 1.54
CA TYR A 296 -0.49 15.01 0.83
C TYR A 296 -1.28 14.08 1.74
N LEU A 297 -0.65 13.59 2.82
CA LEU A 297 -1.32 12.77 3.82
C LEU A 297 -2.40 13.59 4.53
N MET A 298 -2.11 14.83 4.92
CA MET A 298 -3.11 15.77 5.45
C MET A 298 -4.26 15.98 4.47
N TYR A 299 -3.99 16.24 3.19
CA TYR A 299 -5.04 16.45 2.18
C TYR A 299 -5.92 15.21 1.96
N ARG A 300 -5.32 14.01 1.96
CA ARG A 300 -6.09 12.76 1.90
C ARG A 300 -6.97 12.61 3.14
N GLN A 301 -6.44 12.90 4.33
CA GLN A 301 -7.23 12.86 5.56
C GLN A 301 -8.42 13.81 5.49
N TRP A 302 -8.22 15.05 5.03
CA TRP A 302 -9.31 16.02 4.85
C TRP A 302 -10.38 15.52 3.90
N ARG A 303 -9.99 14.90 2.78
CA ARG A 303 -10.94 14.29 1.83
C ARG A 303 -11.76 13.18 2.49
N GLU A 304 -11.12 12.20 3.12
CA GLU A 304 -11.83 11.08 3.74
C GLU A 304 -12.68 11.51 4.94
N CYS A 305 -12.20 12.46 5.74
CA CYS A 305 -12.95 13.05 6.84
C CYS A 305 -14.18 13.81 6.35
N THR A 306 -14.06 14.56 5.25
CA THR A 306 -15.22 15.26 4.65
C THR A 306 -16.25 14.26 4.12
N LYS A 307 -15.81 13.18 3.45
CA LYS A 307 -16.70 12.09 3.03
C LYS A 307 -17.41 11.43 4.22
N ALA A 308 -16.71 11.23 5.34
CA ALA A 308 -17.30 10.72 6.57
C ALA A 308 -18.39 11.66 7.11
N VAL A 309 -18.12 12.97 7.18
CA VAL A 309 -19.12 13.99 7.57
C VAL A 309 -20.36 13.92 6.67
N ILE A 310 -20.18 13.90 5.35
CA ILE A 310 -21.30 13.83 4.40
C ILE A 310 -22.10 12.53 4.57
N ALA A 311 -21.44 11.43 4.89
CA ALA A 311 -22.07 10.13 5.15
C ALA A 311 -22.69 10.00 6.56
N GLY A 312 -22.66 11.06 7.39
CA GLY A 312 -23.14 11.02 8.77
C GLY A 312 -22.31 10.15 9.71
N LYS A 313 -21.04 9.90 9.37
CA LYS A 313 -20.09 9.11 10.15
C LYS A 313 -19.11 10.01 10.90
N PHE A 314 -18.59 9.53 12.02
CA PHE A 314 -17.51 10.21 12.73
C PHE A 314 -16.23 10.22 11.87
N PRO A 315 -15.61 11.39 11.64
CA PRO A 315 -14.35 11.48 10.92
C PRO A 315 -13.21 10.81 11.70
N ASN A 316 -12.43 9.96 11.04
CA ASN A 316 -11.22 9.38 11.62
C ASN A 316 -10.02 10.32 11.38
N ILE A 317 -9.66 11.09 12.40
CA ILE A 317 -8.54 12.05 12.38
C ILE A 317 -7.34 11.41 13.05
N ARG A 318 -6.27 11.15 12.29
CA ARG A 318 -5.06 10.44 12.78
C ARG A 318 -3.89 11.38 13.02
N LYS A 319 -3.69 12.34 12.12
CA LYS A 319 -2.65 13.39 12.21
C LYS A 319 -3.28 14.77 12.12
N HIS A 320 -2.51 15.83 12.34
CA HIS A 320 -2.95 17.22 12.11
C HIS A 320 -4.27 17.56 12.80
N GLN A 321 -4.46 17.10 14.05
CA GLN A 321 -5.78 17.06 14.68
C GLN A 321 -6.45 18.44 14.71
N LYS A 322 -5.73 19.43 15.24
CA LYS A 322 -6.24 20.79 15.40
C LYS A 322 -6.66 21.42 14.07
N ILE A 323 -5.76 21.43 13.09
CA ILE A 323 -6.06 22.04 11.78
C ILE A 323 -7.13 21.25 11.02
N THR A 324 -7.20 19.93 11.21
CA THR A 324 -8.26 19.10 10.62
C THR A 324 -9.62 19.39 11.24
N GLU A 325 -9.72 19.60 12.55
CA GLU A 325 -10.96 20.02 13.21
C GLU A 325 -11.42 21.40 12.70
N GLU A 326 -10.50 22.35 12.53
CA GLU A 326 -10.77 23.66 11.93
C GLU A 326 -11.26 23.53 10.47
N TYR A 327 -10.56 22.73 9.66
CA TYR A 327 -10.96 22.41 8.28
C TYR A 327 -12.35 21.78 8.23
N LEU A 328 -12.68 20.84 9.13
CA LEU A 328 -14.00 20.20 9.16
C LEU A 328 -15.09 21.17 9.63
N HIS A 329 -14.78 22.16 10.46
CA HIS A 329 -15.71 23.23 10.78
C HIS A 329 -16.00 24.09 9.53
N TYR A 330 -14.97 24.48 8.78
CA TYR A 330 -15.11 25.15 7.49
C TYR A 330 -15.95 24.31 6.50
N ALA A 331 -15.62 23.02 6.34
CA ALA A 331 -16.30 22.13 5.40
C ALA A 331 -17.80 21.98 5.75
N ARG A 332 -18.14 21.84 7.03
CA ARG A 332 -19.55 21.80 7.48
C ARG A 332 -20.30 23.08 7.13
N ARG A 333 -19.66 24.25 7.26
CA ARG A 333 -20.25 25.53 6.87
C ARG A 333 -20.48 25.64 5.37
N GLN A 334 -19.54 25.18 4.55
CA GLN A 334 -19.71 25.14 3.08
C GLN A 334 -20.85 24.19 2.67
N LEU A 335 -20.90 23.01 3.28
CA LEU A 335 -21.94 22.01 3.01
C LEU A 335 -23.34 22.48 3.45
N SER A 336 -23.46 23.23 4.55
CA SER A 336 -24.75 23.78 4.98
C SER A 336 -25.24 24.91 4.09
N GLN A 337 -24.32 25.73 3.56
CA GLN A 337 -24.64 26.81 2.62
C GLN A 337 -25.03 26.30 1.24
N ASN A 338 -24.43 25.20 0.78
CA ASN A 338 -24.76 24.58 -0.50
C ASN A 338 -24.79 23.05 -0.39
N PRO A 339 -25.96 22.46 -0.08
CA PRO A 339 -26.10 21.01 0.08
C PRO A 339 -25.70 20.19 -1.15
N LYS A 340 -25.79 20.74 -2.37
CA LYS A 340 -25.39 20.05 -3.61
C LYS A 340 -23.90 19.68 -3.63
N LEU A 341 -23.06 20.43 -2.90
CA LEU A 341 -21.64 20.11 -2.76
C LEU A 341 -21.44 18.71 -2.18
N GLY A 342 -22.30 18.26 -1.26
CA GLY A 342 -22.16 16.95 -0.64
C GLY A 342 -22.28 15.79 -1.65
N ASP A 343 -23.19 15.91 -2.61
CA ASP A 343 -23.39 14.87 -3.64
C ASP A 343 -22.29 14.88 -4.70
N LEU A 344 -21.80 16.06 -5.07
CA LEU A 344 -20.63 16.20 -5.95
C LEU A 344 -19.35 15.65 -5.27
N TYR A 345 -19.16 15.93 -3.98
CA TYR A 345 -17.99 15.47 -3.24
C TYR A 345 -17.94 13.94 -3.10
N LYS A 346 -19.10 13.28 -2.97
CA LYS A 346 -19.19 11.81 -3.02
C LYS A 346 -18.70 11.24 -4.35
N GLN A 347 -18.86 12.00 -5.43
CA GLN A 347 -18.41 11.68 -6.78
C GLN A 347 -17.01 12.24 -7.08
N ASN A 348 -16.25 12.61 -6.05
CA ASN A 348 -14.91 13.19 -6.18
C ASN A 348 -14.87 14.51 -6.97
N HIS A 349 -15.86 15.39 -6.79
CA HIS A 349 -15.83 16.75 -7.32
C HIS A 349 -15.94 17.79 -6.20
N GLY A 350 -15.17 18.87 -6.31
CA GLY A 350 -15.10 19.94 -5.33
C GLY A 350 -14.17 19.67 -4.14
N ILE A 351 -13.41 18.58 -4.15
CA ILE A 351 -12.43 18.21 -3.11
C ILE A 351 -11.35 19.28 -3.03
N ILE A 352 -10.74 19.59 -4.17
CA ILE A 352 -9.65 20.56 -4.27
C ILE A 352 -10.18 21.95 -3.92
N SER A 353 -11.33 22.34 -4.48
CA SER A 353 -11.92 23.65 -4.19
C SER A 353 -12.24 23.86 -2.71
N MET A 354 -12.69 22.80 -2.01
CA MET A 354 -12.97 22.86 -0.57
C MET A 354 -11.69 23.03 0.25
N ARG A 355 -10.62 22.29 -0.11
CA ARG A 355 -9.30 22.45 0.49
C ARG A 355 -8.72 23.85 0.26
N GLU A 356 -8.63 24.27 -1.00
CA GLU A 356 -8.04 25.56 -1.37
C GLU A 356 -8.83 26.73 -0.78
N GLY A 357 -10.15 26.62 -0.70
CA GLY A 357 -10.99 27.62 -0.04
C GLY A 357 -10.65 27.78 1.45
N PHE A 358 -10.43 26.67 2.17
CA PHE A 358 -10.00 26.70 3.57
C PHE A 358 -8.60 27.31 3.72
N LEU A 359 -7.64 26.85 2.91
CA LEU A 359 -6.26 27.36 2.92
C LEU A 359 -6.22 28.88 2.66
N LYS A 360 -7.00 29.33 1.68
CA LYS A 360 -7.16 30.75 1.35
C LYS A 360 -7.77 31.55 2.49
N GLU A 361 -8.81 31.04 3.16
CA GLU A 361 -9.42 31.70 4.32
C GLU A 361 -8.43 31.86 5.49
N ARG A 362 -7.54 30.88 5.68
CA ARG A 362 -6.48 30.95 6.70
C ARG A 362 -5.29 31.81 6.28
N GLY A 363 -5.15 32.12 4.99
CA GLY A 363 -3.97 32.79 4.43
C GLY A 363 -2.70 31.94 4.53
N LEU A 364 -2.83 30.60 4.49
CA LEU A 364 -1.74 29.65 4.65
C LEU A 364 -1.63 28.73 3.43
N LYS A 365 -0.43 28.24 3.15
CA LYS A 365 -0.22 27.08 2.26
C LYS A 365 -0.20 25.79 3.08
N GLY A 366 -0.42 24.64 2.43
CA GLY A 366 -0.30 23.34 3.10
C GLY A 366 1.07 23.13 3.74
N SER A 367 2.16 23.50 3.05
CA SER A 367 3.52 23.44 3.58
C SER A 367 3.70 24.27 4.86
N ASP A 368 3.05 25.43 4.96
CA ASP A 368 3.15 26.31 6.12
C ASP A 368 2.52 25.66 7.35
N ILE A 369 1.38 24.99 7.16
CA ILE A 369 0.70 24.23 8.23
C ILE A 369 1.61 23.13 8.78
N ILE A 370 2.27 22.38 7.89
CA ILE A 370 3.19 21.31 8.28
C ILE A 370 4.39 21.87 9.05
N ALA A 371 4.98 22.97 8.58
CA ALA A 371 6.09 23.63 9.28
C ALA A 371 5.66 24.15 10.68
N MET A 372 4.46 24.74 10.79
CA MET A 372 3.92 25.20 12.07
C MET A 372 3.68 24.05 13.05
N GLU A 373 3.15 22.92 12.59
CA GLU A 373 2.95 21.74 13.45
C GLU A 373 4.25 21.05 13.83
N ALA A 374 5.25 21.02 12.93
CA ALA A 374 6.59 20.53 13.27
C ALA A 374 7.22 21.34 14.42
N GLY A 375 7.01 22.66 14.42
CA GLY A 375 7.40 23.55 15.52
C GLY A 375 6.55 23.42 16.78
N ASN A 376 5.29 22.97 16.65
CA ASN A 376 4.31 22.81 17.74
C ASN A 376 4.10 21.36 18.19
N ARG A 377 4.98 20.40 17.84
CA ARG A 377 4.89 19.01 18.34
C ARG A 377 4.92 19.04 19.88
N GLN A 378 3.74 19.04 20.50
CA GLN A 378 3.61 18.81 21.93
C GLN A 378 4.21 17.43 22.17
N LYS A 379 5.30 17.40 22.94
CA LYS A 379 5.92 16.14 23.33
C LYS A 379 4.85 15.30 24.02
N VAL A 380 4.61 14.10 23.52
CA VAL A 380 3.75 13.13 24.21
C VAL A 380 4.49 12.75 25.50
N THR A 381 3.97 13.20 26.64
CA THR A 381 4.62 12.97 27.94
C THR A 381 3.96 11.87 28.77
N ARG A 382 2.74 11.43 28.43
CA ARG A 382 1.98 10.42 29.18
C ARG A 382 0.87 9.75 28.34
N ASP A 383 0.16 8.83 28.97
CA ASP A 383 -0.98 8.07 28.45
C ASP A 383 -0.64 7.18 27.26
N VAL A 384 0.59 6.67 27.21
CA VAL A 384 1.07 5.79 26.12
C VAL A 384 0.91 4.32 26.51
N ILE A 385 0.33 3.53 25.61
CA ILE A 385 0.11 2.10 25.79
C ILE A 385 0.91 1.35 24.74
N LEU A 386 1.90 0.58 25.19
CA LEU A 386 2.65 -0.32 24.31
C LEU A 386 1.87 -1.63 24.19
N VAL A 387 1.46 -1.97 22.98
CA VAL A 387 0.62 -3.12 22.67
C VAL A 387 1.44 -4.14 21.88
N PRO A 388 1.93 -5.22 22.52
CA PRO A 388 2.58 -6.31 21.79
C PRO A 388 1.60 -7.00 20.85
N ILE A 389 2.04 -7.22 19.61
CA ILE A 389 1.31 -7.98 18.60
C ILE A 389 2.24 -9.12 18.19
N ALA A 390 2.14 -10.25 18.90
CA ALA A 390 3.09 -11.35 18.79
C ALA A 390 2.45 -12.72 19.06
N SER A 391 3.08 -13.77 18.53
CA SER A 391 2.78 -15.15 18.91
C SER A 391 3.52 -15.55 20.21
N LEU A 392 3.33 -16.79 20.65
CA LEU A 392 4.02 -17.34 21.83
C LEU A 392 5.51 -17.47 21.56
N GLY A 393 6.35 -17.21 22.56
CA GLY A 393 7.81 -17.34 22.43
C GLY A 393 8.52 -16.17 21.74
N CYS A 394 7.82 -15.13 21.27
CA CYS A 394 8.44 -13.96 20.63
C CYS A 394 9.27 -13.06 21.57
N GLY A 395 9.24 -13.28 22.89
CA GLY A 395 10.02 -12.47 23.84
C GLY A 395 9.32 -11.21 24.37
N LYS A 396 8.01 -11.04 24.15
CA LYS A 396 7.19 -9.90 24.62
C LYS A 396 7.45 -9.53 26.08
N THR A 397 7.24 -10.47 27.00
CA THR A 397 7.42 -10.23 28.44
C THR A 397 8.87 -9.90 28.79
N THR A 398 9.85 -10.48 28.08
CA THR A 398 11.26 -10.14 28.29
C THR A 398 11.52 -8.67 27.94
N LEU A 399 11.03 -8.21 26.79
CA LEU A 399 11.13 -6.82 26.38
C LEU A 399 10.36 -5.91 27.36
N ALA A 400 9.16 -6.30 27.78
CA ALA A 400 8.33 -5.54 28.72
C ALA A 400 9.05 -5.32 30.06
N LEU A 401 9.64 -6.37 30.63
CA LEU A 401 10.40 -6.29 31.88
C LEU A 401 11.67 -5.43 31.72
N ALA A 402 12.37 -5.55 30.59
CA ALA A 402 13.55 -4.72 30.30
C ALA A 402 13.18 -3.23 30.23
N LEU A 403 12.12 -2.88 29.49
CA LEU A 403 11.63 -1.50 29.36
C LEU A 403 11.14 -0.95 30.71
N THR A 404 10.43 -1.77 31.49
CA THR A 404 10.00 -1.41 32.85
C THR A 404 11.19 -1.07 33.74
N LYS A 405 12.28 -1.86 33.67
CA LYS A 405 13.49 -1.63 34.45
C LYS A 405 14.30 -0.41 33.98
N LEU A 406 14.37 -0.19 32.67
CA LEU A 406 15.14 0.91 32.08
C LEU A 406 14.47 2.28 32.25
N PHE A 407 13.14 2.33 32.11
CA PHE A 407 12.40 3.59 32.04
C PHE A 407 11.38 3.79 33.16
N GLY A 408 11.23 2.81 34.06
CA GLY A 408 10.27 2.89 35.17
C GLY A 408 8.80 2.85 34.75
N TRP A 409 8.52 2.39 33.52
CA TRP A 409 7.18 2.28 32.94
C TRP A 409 6.32 1.23 33.65
N GLY A 410 5.00 1.30 33.46
CA GLY A 410 4.07 0.32 33.98
C GLY A 410 4.02 -0.94 33.10
N HIS A 411 3.64 -2.06 33.70
CA HIS A 411 3.50 -3.35 33.01
C HIS A 411 2.31 -4.10 33.59
N VAL A 412 1.37 -4.47 32.72
CA VAL A 412 0.21 -5.30 33.09
C VAL A 412 0.24 -6.55 32.23
N GLN A 413 0.32 -7.72 32.86
CA GLN A 413 0.28 -9.02 32.17
C GLN A 413 -1.10 -9.64 32.23
N ASN A 414 -1.67 -9.96 31.07
CA ASN A 414 -2.97 -10.62 30.98
C ASN A 414 -2.95 -12.01 31.65
N ASP A 415 -1.81 -12.70 31.63
CA ASP A 415 -1.69 -14.05 32.18
C ASP A 415 -1.72 -14.07 33.73
N ASN A 416 -1.42 -12.95 34.38
CA ASN A 416 -1.55 -12.81 35.84
C ASN A 416 -3.00 -12.66 36.31
N ILE A 417 -3.94 -12.35 35.41
CA ILE A 417 -5.35 -12.18 35.76
C ILE A 417 -6.04 -13.55 35.82
N PRO A 418 -6.64 -13.95 36.96
CA PRO A 418 -7.35 -15.22 37.08
C PRO A 418 -8.45 -15.39 36.03
N LYS A 419 -8.77 -16.64 35.69
CA LYS A 419 -9.90 -16.94 34.80
C LYS A 419 -11.20 -16.49 35.47
N GLN A 420 -11.86 -15.48 34.88
CA GLN A 420 -13.10 -14.92 35.38
C GLN A 420 -13.97 -14.37 34.23
N LYS A 421 -15.26 -14.15 34.51
CA LYS A 421 -16.16 -13.45 33.59
C LYS A 421 -15.62 -12.04 33.35
N ASN A 422 -15.65 -11.58 32.10
CA ASN A 422 -15.14 -10.25 31.69
C ASN A 422 -13.64 -10.01 31.94
N LYS A 423 -12.80 -11.07 31.92
CA LYS A 423 -11.33 -10.93 32.01
C LYS A 423 -10.74 -9.83 31.09
N PRO A 424 -11.16 -9.67 29.81
CA PRO A 424 -10.65 -8.58 28.97
C PRO A 424 -10.90 -7.18 29.52
N LYS A 425 -12.10 -6.92 30.04
CA LYS A 425 -12.43 -5.63 30.68
C LYS A 425 -11.61 -5.39 31.94
N LYS A 426 -11.36 -6.43 32.74
CA LYS A 426 -10.47 -6.34 33.90
C LYS A 426 -9.04 -5.98 33.48
N PHE A 427 -8.54 -6.56 32.39
CA PHE A 427 -7.22 -6.23 31.85
C PHE A 427 -7.12 -4.77 31.41
N ALA A 428 -8.11 -4.26 30.67
CA ALA A 428 -8.19 -2.84 30.30
C ALA A 428 -8.26 -1.92 31.53
N PHE A 429 -9.07 -2.28 32.54
CA PHE A 429 -9.18 -1.53 33.79
C PHE A 429 -7.85 -1.49 34.55
N ASP A 430 -7.10 -2.59 34.62
CA ASP A 430 -5.79 -2.63 35.27
C ASP A 430 -4.76 -1.77 34.52
N ILE A 431 -4.80 -1.75 33.19
CA ILE A 431 -3.98 -0.84 32.38
C ILE A 431 -4.30 0.63 32.70
N ALA A 432 -5.59 0.99 32.72
CA ALA A 432 -6.03 2.35 33.03
C ALA A 432 -5.58 2.81 34.43
N ASN A 433 -5.67 1.93 35.44
CA ASN A 433 -5.19 2.25 36.78
C ASN A 433 -3.68 2.49 36.82
N VAL A 434 -2.88 1.68 36.12
CA VAL A 434 -1.43 1.89 36.09
C VAL A 434 -1.06 3.15 35.32
N LEU A 435 -1.81 3.52 34.28
CA LEU A 435 -1.61 4.77 33.53
C LEU A 435 -1.85 6.03 34.38
N ALA A 436 -2.67 5.95 35.43
CA ALA A 436 -2.85 7.06 36.36
C ALA A 436 -1.53 7.49 37.02
N ASP A 437 -0.65 6.52 37.31
CA ASP A 437 0.64 6.76 37.96
C ASP A 437 1.82 6.77 36.98
N LYS A 438 1.73 6.02 35.88
CA LYS A 438 2.82 5.79 34.94
C LYS A 438 2.53 6.42 33.57
N PRO A 439 3.48 7.16 32.98
CA PRO A 439 3.26 7.80 31.68
C PRO A 439 3.14 6.81 30.52
N VAL A 440 3.68 5.60 30.70
CA VAL A 440 3.65 4.53 29.70
C VAL A 440 3.31 3.21 30.39
N VAL A 441 2.44 2.41 29.79
CA VAL A 441 2.10 1.06 30.26
C VAL A 441 2.23 0.04 29.13
N ILE A 442 2.89 -1.08 29.41
CA ILE A 442 2.93 -2.22 28.50
C ILE A 442 1.75 -3.16 28.79
N ALA A 443 0.87 -3.29 27.80
CA ALA A 443 -0.28 -4.19 27.82
C ALA A 443 0.12 -5.60 27.36
N ASP A 444 0.83 -6.34 28.22
CA ASP A 444 1.43 -7.63 27.89
C ASP A 444 0.38 -8.76 27.75
N ARG A 445 -0.15 -8.83 26.52
CA ARG A 445 -0.98 -9.87 25.92
C ARG A 445 -0.45 -10.12 24.50
N ASN A 446 -0.82 -11.24 23.88
CA ASN A 446 -0.39 -11.55 22.51
C ASN A 446 -0.93 -10.58 21.45
N ASN A 447 -2.20 -10.17 21.56
CA ASN A 447 -2.95 -9.34 20.60
C ASN A 447 -2.73 -9.70 19.11
N HIS A 448 -2.45 -10.98 18.85
CA HIS A 448 -2.07 -11.52 17.54
C HIS A 448 -3.24 -11.53 16.54
N GLN A 449 -4.48 -11.48 17.01
CA GLN A 449 -5.66 -11.44 16.16
C GLN A 449 -6.27 -10.03 16.16
N ARG A 450 -6.83 -9.62 15.02
CA ARG A 450 -7.45 -8.31 14.82
C ARG A 450 -8.52 -8.00 15.87
N ARG A 451 -9.41 -8.96 16.13
CA ARG A 451 -10.48 -8.86 17.14
C ARG A 451 -9.96 -8.60 18.57
N GLU A 452 -8.73 -9.04 18.89
CA GLU A 452 -8.15 -8.83 20.22
C GLU A 452 -7.66 -7.38 20.37
N ARG A 453 -7.17 -6.80 19.28
CA ARG A 453 -6.73 -5.39 19.22
C ARG A 453 -7.92 -4.45 19.27
N GLU A 454 -8.98 -4.77 18.53
CA GLU A 454 -10.25 -4.04 18.54
C GLU A 454 -10.83 -4.00 19.95
N GLN A 455 -11.01 -5.16 20.58
CA GLN A 455 -11.46 -5.27 21.97
C GLN A 455 -10.61 -4.44 22.94
N LEU A 456 -9.27 -4.51 22.83
CA LEU A 456 -8.39 -3.80 23.76
C LEU A 456 -8.56 -2.28 23.63
N ILE A 457 -8.63 -1.77 22.41
CA ILE A 457 -8.80 -0.33 22.14
C ILE A 457 -10.18 0.13 22.62
N GLU A 458 -11.25 -0.61 22.27
CA GLU A 458 -12.63 -0.32 22.67
C GLU A 458 -12.85 -0.37 24.18
N ASP A 459 -12.19 -1.29 24.89
CA ASP A 459 -12.32 -1.41 26.35
C ASP A 459 -11.54 -0.30 27.11
N ILE A 460 -10.50 0.29 26.51
CA ILE A 460 -9.64 1.31 27.17
C ILE A 460 -10.13 2.74 26.91
N LEU A 461 -10.45 3.07 25.65
CA LEU A 461 -10.79 4.44 25.25
C LEU A 461 -11.92 5.10 26.07
N PRO A 462 -12.99 4.39 26.50
CA PRO A 462 -14.02 5.00 27.35
C PRO A 462 -13.50 5.53 28.69
N GLY A 463 -12.48 4.87 29.27
CA GLY A 463 -11.87 5.26 30.55
C GLY A 463 -10.65 6.17 30.39
N THR A 464 -9.98 6.12 29.25
CA THR A 464 -8.81 6.95 28.94
C THR A 464 -8.92 7.47 27.50
N PRO A 465 -9.77 8.49 27.23
CA PRO A 465 -10.03 8.98 25.87
C PRO A 465 -8.81 9.55 25.15
N GLY A 466 -7.79 9.99 25.90
CA GLY A 466 -6.52 10.49 25.37
C GLY A 466 -5.42 9.45 25.21
N ALA A 467 -5.72 8.16 25.46
CA ALA A 467 -4.72 7.09 25.37
C ALA A 467 -4.13 6.99 23.96
N ARG A 468 -2.81 6.87 23.89
CA ARG A 468 -2.04 6.68 22.66
C ARG A 468 -1.58 5.23 22.56
N PHE A 469 -1.90 4.54 21.48
CA PHE A 469 -1.56 3.13 21.28
C PHE A 469 -0.35 2.99 20.36
N VAL A 470 0.71 2.35 20.85
CA VAL A 470 1.89 2.01 20.04
C VAL A 470 1.96 0.50 19.89
N ALA A 471 1.83 0.02 18.66
CA ALA A 471 1.96 -1.40 18.34
C ALA A 471 3.45 -1.81 18.37
N LEU A 472 3.79 -2.80 19.20
CA LEU A 472 5.05 -3.52 19.09
C LEU A 472 4.79 -4.76 18.22
N HIS A 473 4.94 -4.58 16.91
CA HIS A 473 4.57 -5.57 15.91
C HIS A 473 5.70 -6.54 15.65
N TYR A 474 5.61 -7.73 16.24
CA TYR A 474 6.54 -8.81 15.95
C TYR A 474 6.20 -9.37 14.57
N VAL A 475 7.07 -9.14 13.58
CA VAL A 475 6.74 -9.38 12.17
C VAL A 475 6.70 -10.89 11.88
N HIS A 476 5.56 -11.38 11.37
CA HIS A 476 5.36 -12.78 10.94
C HIS A 476 5.02 -12.91 9.44
N GLU A 477 4.98 -11.79 8.70
CA GLU A 477 4.61 -11.76 7.30
C GLU A 477 5.79 -11.35 6.41
N PRO A 478 5.97 -11.94 5.22
CA PRO A 478 5.16 -13.01 4.64
C PRO A 478 5.33 -14.36 5.35
N LYS A 479 4.22 -15.00 5.71
CA LYS A 479 4.22 -16.25 6.50
C LYS A 479 5.05 -17.38 5.91
N ASP A 480 5.07 -17.54 4.60
CA ASP A 480 5.82 -18.59 3.90
C ASP A 480 7.34 -18.41 4.04
N VAL A 481 7.81 -17.17 4.15
CA VAL A 481 9.22 -16.84 4.29
C VAL A 481 9.64 -16.83 5.75
N LEU A 482 8.84 -16.20 6.63
CA LEU A 482 9.25 -15.93 8.01
C LEU A 482 8.82 -17.01 9.01
N LEU A 483 7.69 -17.70 8.82
CA LEU A 483 7.24 -18.69 9.81
C LEU A 483 8.21 -19.85 10.04
N PRO A 484 8.98 -20.37 9.06
CA PRO A 484 9.93 -21.45 9.32
C PRO A 484 10.95 -21.10 10.42
N SER A 485 11.62 -19.96 10.31
CA SER A 485 12.62 -19.52 11.30
C SER A 485 11.97 -19.08 12.61
N ILE A 486 10.84 -18.36 12.54
CA ILE A 486 10.07 -17.95 13.72
C ILE A 486 9.63 -19.18 14.53
N ARG A 487 9.14 -20.22 13.85
CA ARG A 487 8.72 -21.47 14.47
C ARG A 487 9.86 -22.12 15.23
N GLU A 488 11.04 -22.22 14.63
CA GLU A 488 12.22 -22.80 15.28
C GLU A 488 12.61 -21.99 16.53
N VAL A 489 12.77 -20.67 16.38
CA VAL A 489 13.20 -19.78 17.47
C VAL A 489 12.19 -19.76 18.62
N THR A 490 10.91 -19.61 18.31
CA THR A 490 9.87 -19.53 19.35
C THR A 490 9.70 -20.85 20.08
N ARG A 491 9.72 -22.00 19.37
CA ARG A 491 9.65 -23.33 19.99
C ARG A 491 10.83 -23.55 20.93
N LYS A 492 12.05 -23.25 20.46
CA LYS A 492 13.26 -23.34 21.29
C LYS A 492 13.10 -22.50 22.56
N ARG A 493 12.72 -21.23 22.44
CA ARG A 493 12.52 -20.32 23.59
C ARG A 493 11.44 -20.80 24.58
N VAL A 494 10.37 -21.43 24.10
CA VAL A 494 9.29 -21.94 24.96
C VAL A 494 9.70 -23.23 25.66
N LEU A 495 10.35 -24.16 24.94
CA LEU A 495 10.82 -25.43 25.49
C LEU A 495 11.97 -25.24 26.50
N GLU A 496 12.94 -24.37 26.20
CA GLU A 496 14.06 -24.05 27.10
C GLU A 496 13.61 -23.34 28.38
N ARG A 497 12.48 -22.61 28.36
CA ARG A 497 11.91 -21.98 29.55
C ARG A 497 11.28 -22.97 30.53
N GLY A 498 10.92 -24.19 30.08
CA GLY A 498 10.32 -25.22 30.93
C GLY A 498 9.12 -24.72 31.74
N ASP A 499 9.02 -25.14 33.01
CA ASP A 499 7.92 -24.79 33.94
C ASP A 499 7.90 -23.31 34.38
N ASN A 500 8.85 -22.48 33.94
CA ASN A 500 8.82 -21.03 34.21
C ASN A 500 7.88 -20.24 33.27
N HIS A 501 7.14 -20.93 32.38
CA HIS A 501 6.12 -20.31 31.56
C HIS A 501 4.75 -20.31 32.29
N GLN A 502 4.25 -19.14 32.68
CA GLN A 502 3.04 -18.98 33.52
C GLN A 502 1.80 -19.77 33.04
N THR A 503 1.62 -19.90 31.72
CA THR A 503 0.47 -20.58 31.09
C THR A 503 0.77 -22.00 30.56
N ILE A 504 2.04 -22.42 30.49
CA ILE A 504 2.46 -23.70 29.91
C ILE A 504 3.32 -24.42 30.94
N ARG A 505 2.68 -25.26 31.77
CA ARG A 505 3.37 -26.13 32.72
C ARG A 505 3.92 -27.34 31.97
N ALA A 506 5.20 -27.28 31.59
CA ALA A 506 5.95 -28.36 30.95
C ALA A 506 5.89 -29.68 31.73
N GLY A 507 5.62 -29.67 33.04
CA GLY A 507 5.39 -30.86 33.85
C GLY A 507 4.02 -31.54 33.71
N THR A 508 3.05 -30.98 32.96
CA THR A 508 1.67 -31.53 32.88
C THR A 508 1.14 -31.75 31.46
N LYS A 509 1.84 -31.31 30.43
CA LYS A 509 1.43 -31.43 29.01
C LYS A 509 2.58 -31.97 28.17
N ASN A 510 2.29 -32.93 27.29
CA ASN A 510 3.28 -33.48 26.36
C ASN A 510 3.74 -32.38 25.37
N SER A 511 4.99 -32.46 24.90
CA SER A 511 5.62 -31.52 23.97
C SER A 511 4.79 -31.30 22.70
N ASP A 512 4.12 -32.34 22.20
CA ASP A 512 3.23 -32.27 21.03
C ASP A 512 2.02 -31.36 21.25
N GLU A 513 1.45 -31.34 22.46
CA GLU A 513 0.32 -30.47 22.80
C GLU A 513 0.76 -28.99 22.84
N ILE A 514 1.95 -28.72 23.39
CA ILE A 514 2.57 -27.39 23.43
C ILE A 514 2.83 -26.90 22.00
N ILE A 515 3.42 -27.74 21.16
CA ILE A 515 3.67 -27.45 19.75
C ILE A 515 2.35 -27.16 19.03
N GLY A 516 1.31 -27.96 19.25
CA GLY A 516 -0.02 -27.75 18.66
C GLY A 516 -0.63 -26.39 19.03
N ILE A 517 -0.50 -25.97 20.30
CA ILE A 517 -0.95 -24.65 20.75
C ILE A 517 -0.17 -23.55 20.04
N MET A 518 1.17 -23.65 19.99
CA MET A 518 2.03 -22.66 19.34
C MET A 518 1.70 -22.52 17.84
N GLU A 519 1.53 -23.62 17.13
CA GLU A 519 1.07 -23.60 15.72
C GLU A 519 -0.29 -22.92 15.59
N GLY A 520 -1.20 -23.12 16.54
CA GLY A 520 -2.47 -22.41 16.59
C GLY A 520 -2.29 -20.88 16.63
N PHE A 521 -1.37 -20.36 17.43
CA PHE A 521 -1.06 -18.93 17.49
C PHE A 521 -0.40 -18.41 16.21
N LEU A 522 0.56 -19.15 15.65
CA LEU A 522 1.24 -18.77 14.39
C LEU A 522 0.26 -18.73 13.21
N ASN A 523 -0.63 -19.73 13.10
CA ASN A 523 -1.61 -19.81 12.03
C ASN A 523 -2.64 -18.67 12.10
N ARG A 524 -3.12 -18.35 13.31
CA ARG A 524 -4.10 -17.28 13.55
C ARG A 524 -3.49 -15.88 13.66
N PHE A 525 -2.17 -15.74 13.57
CA PHE A 525 -1.53 -14.43 13.61
C PHE A 525 -2.01 -13.57 12.43
N GLU A 526 -2.44 -12.35 12.72
CA GLU A 526 -2.86 -11.35 11.76
C GLU A 526 -1.96 -10.12 11.93
N GLY A 527 -1.06 -9.90 10.97
CA GLY A 527 -0.15 -8.76 10.96
C GLY A 527 -0.90 -7.42 10.98
N VAL A 528 -0.21 -6.40 11.50
CA VAL A 528 -0.74 -5.04 11.58
C VAL A 528 -0.97 -4.47 10.18
N ASN A 529 -2.12 -3.84 9.97
CA ASN A 529 -2.41 -3.10 8.75
C ASN A 529 -3.10 -1.77 9.09
N THR A 530 -2.33 -0.70 9.14
CA THR A 530 -2.78 0.65 9.51
C THR A 530 -3.78 1.28 8.54
N GLU A 531 -4.05 0.65 7.39
CA GLU A 531 -5.07 1.10 6.43
C GLU A 531 -6.49 0.65 6.79
N ARG A 532 -6.67 -0.15 7.86
CA ARG A 532 -7.98 -0.66 8.29
C ARG A 532 -8.15 -0.68 9.81
N GLU A 533 -9.39 -0.54 10.26
CA GLU A 533 -9.73 -0.71 11.68
C GLU A 533 -9.44 -2.14 12.15
N PRO A 534 -9.05 -2.39 13.41
CA PRO A 534 -8.75 -1.40 14.45
C PRO A 534 -7.30 -0.88 14.37
N ASP A 535 -6.48 -1.45 13.47
CA ASP A 535 -5.04 -1.21 13.39
C ASP A 535 -4.71 0.23 12.95
N SER A 536 -5.64 0.89 12.27
CA SER A 536 -5.61 2.32 12.00
C SER A 536 -5.65 3.20 13.25
N GLY A 537 -6.06 2.66 14.39
CA GLY A 537 -6.07 3.33 15.69
C GLY A 537 -4.73 3.30 16.42
N PHE A 538 -3.70 2.63 15.89
CA PHE A 538 -2.34 2.74 16.44
C PHE A 538 -1.70 4.07 16.00
N ASP A 539 -1.24 4.85 16.96
CA ASP A 539 -0.51 6.10 16.73
C ASP A 539 0.88 5.85 16.11
N ASN A 540 1.47 4.69 16.44
CA ASN A 540 2.73 4.26 15.86
C ASN A 540 2.82 2.73 15.83
N VAL A 541 3.56 2.19 14.85
CA VAL A 541 3.83 0.76 14.71
C VAL A 541 5.34 0.58 14.64
N ILE A 542 5.88 -0.16 15.61
CA ILE A 542 7.29 -0.51 15.67
C ILE A 542 7.41 -1.98 15.28
N ASP A 543 7.95 -2.21 14.09
CA ASP A 543 8.22 -3.56 13.60
C ASP A 543 9.45 -4.16 14.30
N LEU A 544 9.27 -5.34 14.87
CA LEU A 544 10.27 -6.10 15.61
C LEU A 544 10.55 -7.42 14.91
N ASP A 545 11.84 -7.72 14.70
CA ASP A 545 12.27 -9.02 14.23
C ASP A 545 12.21 -10.05 15.37
N VAL A 546 11.45 -11.12 15.16
CA VAL A 546 11.28 -12.22 16.12
C VAL A 546 12.56 -13.06 16.26
N ALA A 547 13.29 -13.22 15.15
CA ALA A 547 14.45 -14.09 15.04
C ALA A 547 15.76 -13.38 15.47
N ALA A 548 15.72 -12.06 15.68
CA ALA A 548 16.87 -11.32 16.19
C ALA A 548 17.37 -11.93 17.51
N PRO A 549 18.70 -12.13 17.67
CA PRO A 549 19.27 -12.62 18.91
C PRO A 549 18.94 -11.67 20.05
N SER A 550 18.53 -12.21 21.21
CA SER A 550 18.15 -11.44 22.40
C SER A 550 19.30 -10.61 23.03
N ALA A 551 20.45 -10.49 22.35
CA ALA A 551 21.66 -9.79 22.77
C ALA A 551 22.34 -8.98 21.63
N ALA A 552 21.74 -8.87 20.45
CA ALA A 552 22.32 -8.11 19.34
C ALA A 552 21.53 -6.82 19.07
N GLY A 553 22.07 -5.69 19.55
CA GLY A 553 22.05 -4.43 18.84
C GLY A 553 20.69 -3.76 18.63
N SER A 554 20.37 -2.87 19.55
CA SER A 554 19.66 -1.62 19.24
C SER A 554 20.32 -0.89 18.06
N HIS A 555 19.88 -1.17 16.83
CA HIS A 555 19.89 -0.19 15.76
C HIS A 555 18.54 0.53 15.78
N VAL A 556 18.37 1.38 16.79
CA VAL A 556 17.40 2.47 16.72
C VAL A 556 17.98 3.47 15.73
N ALA A 557 17.70 3.27 14.45
CA ALA A 557 17.90 4.31 13.46
C ALA A 557 17.00 5.49 13.83
N GLY A 558 17.65 6.63 14.07
CA GLY A 558 17.11 7.91 14.55
C GLY A 558 15.60 8.12 14.43
N ALA A 559 14.91 8.02 15.56
CA ALA A 559 13.72 8.84 15.81
C ALA A 559 14.20 10.14 16.49
N ARG A 560 14.36 11.19 15.68
CA ARG A 560 14.23 12.57 16.13
C ARG A 560 13.03 13.19 15.42
#